data_AF-A0A1H8XUI6-F1
#
_entry.id   AF-A0A1H8XUI6-F1
#
_cell.length_a   1.000
_cell.length_b   1.000
_cell.length_c   1.000
_cell.angle_alpha   90.00
_cell.angle_beta   90.00
_cell.angle_gamma   90.00
#
_symmetry.space_group_name_H-M   'P 1'
#
loop_
_entity.id
_entity.type
_entity.pdbx_description
1 polymer ?
#
loop_
_entity_poly.entity_id
_entity_poly.type
_entity_poly.pdbx_seq_one_letter_code
_entity_poly.pdbx_strand_id
1 'polypeptide(L)' 'MRLNVQAIYEVDSRELHLGEKSVPVPDHIAETVDPDALDLRRLARWAKSIGLIAATAHVAVCP' A
#
# COMPACT_ATOMS: atom_id res chain seq x y z
N MET A 1 -13.43 -16.22 4.01
CA MET A 1 -13.59 -14.92 3.34
C MET A 1 -12.22 -14.53 2.80
N ARG A 2 -11.92 -14.73 1.51
CA ARG A 2 -10.61 -14.38 0.95
C ARG A 2 -10.58 -12.87 0.75
N LEU A 3 -9.94 -12.14 1.65
CA LEU A 3 -9.58 -10.75 1.39
C LEU A 3 -8.67 -10.77 0.14
N ASN A 4 -9.16 -10.25 -0.98
CA ASN A 4 -8.35 -10.01 -2.17
C ASN A 4 -7.38 -8.85 -1.86
N VAL A 5 -6.38 -9.13 -1.03
CA VAL A 5 -5.23 -8.26 -0.84
C VAL A 5 -4.47 -8.28 -2.16
N GLN A 6 -4.42 -7.13 -2.83
CA GLN A 6 -3.68 -7.01 -4.10
C GLN A 6 -2.33 -6.32 -3.92
N ALA A 7 -2.10 -5.67 -2.76
CA ALA A 7 -0.81 -5.07 -2.44
C ALA A 7 -0.47 -5.18 -0.96
N ILE A 8 0.83 -5.27 -0.67
CA ILE A 8 1.40 -5.29 0.67
C ILE A 8 2.38 -4.13 0.76
N TYR A 9 2.16 -3.21 1.69
CA TYR A 9 3.11 -2.14 1.99
C TYR A 9 4.07 -2.62 3.07
N GLU A 10 5.37 -2.54 2.79
CA GLU A 10 6.45 -2.84 3.72
C GLU A 10 7.00 -1.53 4.28
N VAL A 11 6.90 -1.36 5.60
CA VAL A 11 7.16 -0.08 6.25
C VAL A 11 8.65 0.25 6.28
N ASP A 12 9.50 -0.75 6.56
CA ASP A 12 10.95 -0.59 6.66
C ASP A 12 11.60 -0.17 5.33
N SER A 13 11.17 -0.81 4.24
CA SER A 13 11.67 -0.53 2.88
C SER A 13 10.91 0.62 2.20
N ARG A 14 9.73 1.00 2.72
CA ARG A 14 8.77 1.94 2.11
C ARG A 14 8.36 1.49 0.71
N GLU A 15 8.22 0.20 0.50
CA GLU A 15 7.86 -0.39 -0.78
C GLU A 15 6.44 -0.94 -0.78
N LEU A 16 5.76 -0.79 -1.92
CA LEU A 16 4.47 -1.43 -2.17
C LEU A 16 4.68 -2.65 -3.07
N HIS A 17 4.50 -3.83 -2.48
CA HIS A 17 4.58 -5.12 -3.16
C HIS A 17 3.23 -5.50 -3.77
N LEU A 18 3.25 -5.82 -5.05
CA LEU A 18 2.12 -6.10 -5.93
C LEU A 18 2.37 -7.47 -6.60
N GLY A 19 2.20 -8.54 -5.84
CA GLY A 19 2.59 -9.88 -6.29
C GLY A 19 4.10 -9.98 -6.49
N GLU A 20 4.55 -10.08 -7.75
CA GLU A 20 5.98 -10.20 -8.11
C GLU A 20 6.66 -8.86 -8.37
N LYS A 21 5.94 -7.74 -8.28
CA LYS A 21 6.50 -6.39 -8.52
C LYS A 21 6.50 -5.59 -7.24
N SER A 22 7.61 -4.92 -6.93
CA SER A 22 7.65 -3.87 -5.91
C SER A 22 7.72 -2.50 -6.56
N VAL A 23 7.09 -1.51 -5.93
CA VAL A 23 7.14 -0.11 -6.35
C VAL A 23 7.47 0.75 -5.15
N PRO A 24 8.50 1.61 -5.23
CA PRO A 24 8.84 2.52 -4.15
C PRO A 24 7.70 3.51 -3.92
N VAL A 25 7.30 3.68 -2.66
CA VAL A 25 6.27 4.63 -2.27
C VAL A 25 6.92 6.00 -2.08
N PRO A 26 6.38 7.07 -2.67
CA PRO A 26 6.90 8.42 -2.47
C PRO A 26 6.90 8.82 -0.99
N ASP A 27 7.94 9.54 -0.54
CA ASP A 27 8.08 9.91 0.88
C ASP A 27 6.86 10.66 1.43
N HIS A 28 6.29 11.60 0.67
CA HIS A 28 5.09 12.33 1.08
C HIS A 28 3.82 11.45 1.25
N ILE A 29 3.84 10.21 0.75
CA ILE A 29 2.82 9.20 1.00
C ILE A 29 3.26 8.29 2.15
N ALA A 30 4.52 7.82 2.13
CA ALA A 30 5.07 6.95 3.17
C ALA A 30 5.03 7.60 4.57
N GLU A 31 5.34 8.89 4.67
CA GLU A 31 5.26 9.69 5.91
C GLU A 31 3.83 9.81 6.46
N THR A 32 2.83 9.57 5.62
CA THR A 32 1.42 9.61 6.03
C THR A 32 0.90 8.24 6.45
N VAL A 33 1.69 7.19 6.21
CA VAL A 33 1.38 5.84 6.68
C VAL A 33 1.96 5.71 8.06
N ASP A 34 1.08 5.78 9.04
CA ASP A 34 1.43 5.54 10.43
C ASP A 34 1.26 4.03 10.72
N PRO A 35 2.35 3.29 11.00
CA PRO A 35 2.28 1.87 11.29
C PRO A 35 1.51 1.57 12.58
N ASP A 36 1.51 2.49 13.55
CA ASP A 36 0.78 2.35 14.81
C ASP A 36 -0.71 2.67 14.63
N ALA A 37 -1.05 3.62 13.75
CA ALA A 37 -2.44 3.98 13.45
C ALA A 37 -3.07 3.16 12.30
N LEU A 38 -2.28 2.33 11.59
CA LEU A 38 -2.72 1.51 10.44
C LEU A 38 -3.48 2.32 9.37
N ASP A 39 -3.19 3.61 9.21
CA ASP A 39 -3.89 4.46 8.24
C ASP A 39 -3.30 4.26 6.82
N LEU A 40 -3.81 3.24 6.14
CA LEU A 40 -3.45 2.92 4.77
C LEU A 40 -4.35 3.61 3.73
N ARG A 41 -5.30 4.45 4.16
CA ARG A 41 -6.29 5.03 3.23
C ARG A 41 -5.63 5.91 2.19
N ARG A 42 -4.63 6.68 2.60
CA ARG A 42 -3.91 7.61 1.72
C ARG A 42 -3.05 6.84 0.70
N LEU A 43 -2.33 5.84 1.18
CA LEU A 43 -1.52 4.94 0.35
C LEU A 43 -2.39 4.15 -0.65
N ALA A 44 -3.50 3.56 -0.19
CA ALA A 44 -4.43 2.85 -1.05
C ALA A 44 -5.08 3.79 -2.09
N ARG A 45 -5.41 5.03 -1.72
CA ARG A 45 -5.93 6.03 -2.65
C ARG A 45 -4.90 6.42 -3.69
N TRP A 46 -3.65 6.66 -3.29
CA TRP A 46 -2.56 6.94 -4.21
C TRP A 46 -2.36 5.80 -5.20
N ALA A 47 -2.21 4.57 -4.71
CA ALA A 47 -2.01 3.38 -5.54
C ALA A 47 -3.16 3.18 -6.56
N LYS A 48 -4.41 3.45 -6.17
CA LYS A 48 -5.57 3.44 -7.08
C LYS A 48 -5.52 4.57 -8.10
N SER A 49 -5.14 5.78 -7.66
CA SER A 49 -5.11 6.97 -8.50
C SER A 49 -4.12 6.86 -9.67
N ILE A 50 -3.01 6.14 -9.46
CA ILE A 50 -2.00 5.92 -10.51
C ILE A 50 -2.17 4.57 -11.22
N GLY A 51 -3.22 3.81 -10.89
CA GLY A 51 -3.52 2.54 -11.54
C GLY A 51 -2.63 1.37 -11.14
N LEU A 52 -1.91 1.45 -10.00
CA LEU A 52 -1.13 0.32 -9.47
C LEU A 52 -2.02 -0.84 -9.01
N ILE A 53 -3.17 -0.52 -8.40
CA ILE A 53 -4.14 -1.51 -7.91
C ILE A 53 -5.54 -1.19 -8.42
N ALA A 54 -6.40 -2.21 -8.49
CA ALA A 54 -7.80 -2.02 -8.86
C ALA A 54 -8.55 -1.13 -7.85
N ALA A 55 -9.61 -0.45 -8.28
CA ALA A 55 -10.42 0.41 -7.41
C ALA A 55 -11.01 -0.34 -6.21
N THR A 56 -11.28 -1.64 -6.37
CA THR A 56 -11.80 -2.56 -5.34
C THR A 56 -10.70 -3.25 -4.53
N ALA A 57 -9.43 -3.03 -4.88
CA ALA A 57 -8.29 -3.65 -4.22
C ALA A 57 -8.07 -3.12 -2.80
N HIS A 58 -7.56 -4.00 -1.95
CA HIS A 58 -7.12 -3.66 -0.59
C HIS A 58 -5.61 -3.72 -0.49
N VAL A 59 -5.07 -2.86 0.38
CA VAL A 59 -3.66 -2.85 0.76
C VAL A 59 -3.55 -3.34 2.20
N ALA A 60 -2.62 -4.25 2.45
CA ALA A 60 -2.22 -4.68 3.78
C ALA A 60 -0.89 -4.02 4.16
N VAL A 61 -0.65 -3.82 5.47
CA VAL A 61 0.68 -3.46 5.97
C VAL A 61 1.37 -4.72 6.45
N CYS A 62 2.65 -4.87 6.11
CA CYS A 62 3.55 -5.76 6.79
C CYS A 62 4.49 -4.89 7.65
N PRO A 63 4.51 -5.10 8.98
CA PRO A 63 5.54 -4.52 9.82
C PRO A 63 6.91 -5.13 9.48
#